data_AF-A0A523W145-F1
#
_entry.id   AF-A0A523W145-F1
#
_cell.length_a   1.000
_cell.length_b   1.000
_cell.length_c   1.000
_cell.angle_alpha   90.00
_cell.angle_beta   90.00
_cell.angle_gamma   90.00
#
_symmetry.space_group_name_H-M   'P 1'
#
loop_
_entity.id
_entity.type
_entity.pdbx_description
1 polymer ?
#
loop_
_entity_poly.entity_id
_entity_poly.type
_entity_poly.pdbx_seq_one_letter_code
_entity_poly.pdbx_strand_id
1 'polypeptide(L)'
;MKLIEDIKKAEEKAEKLKQEAESQGQKLLDKEHENGEKEFTGLDNEKEKLLEENLVQAKKSSDKEIEKLQKEHEKDITKVKNSYKNNKNKSITKVQEIILKWPSSQ
;
A
#
# COMPACT_ATOMS: atom_id res chain seq x y z
N MET A 1 -39.06 -67.51 -13.28
CA MET A 1 -37.61 -67.19 -13.43
C MET A 1 -37.36 -65.87 -14.17
N LYS A 2 -38.04 -65.55 -15.29
CA LYS A 2 -37.84 -64.28 -16.04
C LYS A 2 -37.89 -62.99 -15.19
N LEU A 3 -38.85 -62.88 -14.26
CA LEU A 3 -39.01 -61.71 -13.40
C LEU A 3 -37.78 -61.40 -12.53
N ILE A 4 -37.06 -62.43 -12.08
CA ILE A 4 -35.85 -62.27 -11.24
C ILE A 4 -34.67 -61.79 -12.10
N GLU A 5 -34.55 -62.29 -13.34
CA GLU A 5 -33.53 -61.81 -14.28
C GLU A 5 -33.78 -60.36 -14.72
N ASP A 6 -35.05 -59.99 -14.91
CA ASP A 6 -35.42 -58.62 -15.29
C ASP A 6 -35.15 -57.63 -14.15
N ILE A 7 -35.38 -58.03 -12.89
CA ILE A 7 -35.02 -57.23 -11.70
C ILE A 7 -33.50 -57.04 -11.62
N LYS A 8 -32.70 -58.09 -11.77
CA LYS A 8 -31.23 -57.98 -11.74
C LYS A 8 -30.69 -57.04 -12.82
N LYS A 9 -31.24 -57.11 -14.04
CA LYS A 9 -30.87 -56.19 -15.13
C LYS A 9 -31.26 -54.75 -14.83
N ALA A 10 -32.37 -54.52 -14.13
CA ALA A 10 -32.77 -53.19 -13.70
C ALA A 10 -31.84 -52.65 -12.61
N GLU A 11 -31.44 -53.49 -11.64
CA GLU A 11 -30.47 -53.13 -10.59
C GLU A 11 -29.10 -52.78 -11.18
N GLU A 12 -28.58 -53.58 -12.12
CA GLU A 12 -27.30 -53.28 -12.80
C GLU A 12 -27.36 -51.97 -13.58
N LYS A 13 -28.49 -51.67 -14.21
CA LYS A 13 -28.69 -50.37 -14.90
C LYS A 13 -28.75 -49.21 -13.92
N ALA A 14 -29.46 -49.38 -12.80
CA ALA A 14 -29.55 -48.36 -11.76
C ALA A 14 -28.16 -48.06 -11.14
N GLU A 15 -27.36 -49.09 -10.87
CA GLU A 15 -26.02 -48.94 -10.32
C GLU A 15 -25.09 -48.23 -11.31
N LYS A 16 -25.16 -48.56 -12.62
CA LYS A 16 -24.41 -47.82 -13.65
C LYS A 16 -24.80 -46.35 -13.72
N LEU A 17 -26.10 -46.05 -13.71
CA LEU A 17 -26.60 -44.67 -13.72
C LEU A 17 -26.14 -43.90 -12.48
N LYS A 18 -26.11 -44.55 -11.32
CA LYS A 18 -25.61 -43.96 -10.08
C LYS A 18 -24.12 -43.62 -10.19
N GLN A 19 -23.29 -44.55 -10.66
CA GLN A 19 -21.85 -44.34 -10.85
C GLN A 19 -21.56 -43.25 -11.89
N GLU A 20 -22.33 -43.19 -12.97
CA GLU A 20 -22.21 -42.12 -13.98
C GLU A 20 -22.58 -40.75 -13.38
N ALA A 21 -23.66 -40.68 -12.60
CA ALA A 21 -24.08 -39.44 -11.94
C ALA A 21 -23.03 -38.97 -10.91
N GLU A 22 -22.47 -39.89 -10.10
CA GLU A 22 -21.40 -39.59 -9.16
C GLU A 22 -20.14 -39.08 -9.88
N SER A 23 -19.74 -39.73 -10.98
CA SER A 23 -18.59 -39.30 -11.77
C SER A 23 -18.79 -37.92 -12.41
N GLN A 24 -19.99 -37.65 -12.95
CA GLN A 24 -20.31 -36.34 -13.50
C GLN A 24 -20.36 -35.27 -12.42
N GLY A 25 -20.94 -35.58 -11.25
CA GLY A 25 -20.97 -34.69 -10.10
C GLY A 25 -19.55 -34.31 -9.66
N GLN A 26 -18.65 -35.29 -9.53
CA GLN A 26 -17.27 -35.03 -9.14
C GLN A 26 -16.54 -34.14 -10.15
N LYS A 27 -16.69 -34.42 -11.45
CA LYS A 27 -16.09 -33.59 -12.51
C LYS A 27 -16.56 -32.14 -12.47
N LEU A 28 -17.84 -31.91 -12.14
CA LEU A 28 -18.37 -30.55 -11.99
C LEU A 28 -17.75 -29.86 -10.76
N LEU A 29 -17.65 -30.56 -9.63
CA LEU A 29 -16.99 -30.02 -8.43
C LEU A 29 -15.54 -29.66 -8.69
N ASP A 30 -14.78 -30.56 -9.33
CA ASP A 30 -13.37 -30.33 -9.64
C ASP A 30 -13.19 -29.11 -10.56
N LYS A 31 -14.08 -28.96 -11.57
CA LYS A 31 -14.05 -27.82 -12.49
C LYS A 31 -14.38 -26.50 -11.79
N GLU A 32 -15.40 -26.48 -10.93
CA GLU A 32 -15.72 -25.29 -10.15
C GLU A 32 -14.61 -24.93 -9.17
N HIS A 33 -13.96 -25.93 -8.57
CA HIS A 33 -12.80 -25.72 -7.71
C HIS A 33 -11.62 -25.11 -8.48
N GLU A 34 -11.27 -25.65 -9.64
CA GLU A 34 -10.18 -25.13 -10.49
C GLU A 34 -10.47 -23.70 -10.97
N ASN A 35 -11.73 -23.41 -11.33
CA ASN A 35 -12.14 -22.06 -11.69
C ASN A 35 -12.01 -21.09 -10.50
N GLY A 36 -12.49 -21.50 -9.33
CA GLY A 36 -12.36 -20.72 -8.10
C GLY A 36 -10.90 -20.42 -7.76
N GLU A 37 -10.02 -21.41 -7.82
CA GLU A 37 -8.57 -21.22 -7.58
C GLU A 37 -7.93 -20.22 -8.56
N LYS A 38 -8.32 -20.28 -9.84
CA LYS A 38 -7.86 -19.30 -10.84
C LYS A 38 -8.36 -17.89 -10.55
N GLU A 39 -9.62 -17.74 -10.16
CA GLU A 39 -10.17 -16.44 -9.77
C GLU A 39 -9.47 -15.88 -8.54
N PHE A 40 -9.24 -16.69 -7.50
CA PHE A 40 -8.50 -16.28 -6.31
C PHE A 40 -7.07 -15.84 -6.64
N THR A 41 -6.37 -16.61 -7.48
CA THR A 41 -5.02 -16.25 -7.94
C THR A 41 -5.03 -14.95 -8.75
N GLY A 42 -6.06 -14.75 -9.59
CA GLY A 42 -6.25 -13.50 -10.34
C GLY A 42 -6.43 -12.28 -9.42
N LEU A 43 -7.26 -12.42 -8.39
CA LEU A 43 -7.50 -11.36 -7.40
C LEU A 43 -6.24 -11.02 -6.59
N ASP A 44 -5.44 -12.02 -6.22
CA ASP A 44 -4.21 -11.76 -5.45
C ASP A 44 -3.16 -11.02 -6.30
N ASN A 45 -3.01 -11.39 -7.58
CA ASN A 45 -2.16 -10.66 -8.52
C ASN A 45 -2.64 -9.21 -8.73
N GLU A 46 -3.95 -8.97 -8.85
CA GLU A 46 -4.51 -7.63 -8.99
C GLU A 46 -4.26 -6.79 -7.73
N LYS A 47 -4.43 -7.39 -6.55
CA LYS A 47 -4.15 -6.76 -5.26
C LYS A 47 -2.67 -6.37 -5.14
N GLU A 48 -1.73 -7.26 -5.49
CA GLU A 48 -0.31 -6.95 -5.47
C GLU A 48 0.03 -5.78 -6.39
N LYS A 49 -0.50 -5.79 -7.62
CA LYS A 49 -0.30 -4.70 -8.57
C LYS A 49 -0.84 -3.36 -8.04
N LEU A 50 -2.04 -3.35 -7.46
CA LEU A 50 -2.62 -2.15 -6.86
C LEU A 50 -1.79 -1.65 -5.67
N LEU A 51 -1.23 -2.56 -4.85
CA LEU A 51 -0.34 -2.19 -3.76
C LEU A 51 0.94 -1.53 -4.28
N GLU A 52 1.58 -2.10 -5.30
CA GLU A 52 2.78 -1.53 -5.91
C GLU A 52 2.51 -0.14 -6.51
N GLU A 53 1.43 0.01 -7.27
CA GLU A 53 1.04 1.29 -7.86
C GLU A 53 0.78 2.36 -6.78
N ASN A 54 0.07 2.00 -5.72
CA ASN A 54 -0.19 2.90 -4.60
C ASN A 54 1.08 3.27 -3.84
N LEU A 55 2.01 2.32 -3.63
CA LEU A 55 3.30 2.60 -3.00
C LEU A 55 4.14 3.57 -3.84
N VAL A 56 4.16 3.41 -5.16
CA VAL A 56 4.87 4.32 -6.08
C VAL A 56 4.23 5.72 -6.04
N GLN A 57 2.91 5.81 -6.05
CA GLN A 57 2.21 7.10 -5.94
C GLN A 57 2.46 7.79 -4.60
N ALA A 58 2.38 7.05 -3.49
CA ALA A 58 2.66 7.55 -2.16
C ALA A 58 4.10 8.09 -2.06
N LYS A 59 5.09 7.32 -2.53
CA LYS A 59 6.49 7.75 -2.56
C LYS A 59 6.68 9.02 -3.38
N LYS A 60 6.10 9.08 -4.59
CA LYS A 60 6.17 10.28 -5.44
C LYS A 60 5.53 11.51 -4.79
N SER A 61 4.44 11.32 -4.04
CA SER A 61 3.79 12.41 -3.30
C SER A 61 4.68 12.88 -2.15
N SER A 62 5.23 11.95 -1.36
CA SER A 62 6.14 12.26 -0.26
C SER A 62 7.39 12.98 -0.76
N ASP A 63 8.01 12.53 -1.85
CA ASP A 63 9.20 13.15 -2.43
C ASP A 63 8.92 14.61 -2.84
N LYS A 64 7.76 14.88 -3.46
CA LYS A 64 7.34 16.25 -3.80
C LYS A 64 7.14 17.14 -2.58
N GLU A 65 6.55 16.60 -1.53
CA GLU A 65 6.32 17.33 -0.29
C GLU A 65 7.63 17.64 0.44
N ILE A 66 8.56 16.68 0.47
CA ILE A 66 9.92 16.87 0.98
C ILE A 66 10.63 17.98 0.18
N GLU A 67 10.58 17.96 -1.15
CA GLU A 67 11.23 18.99 -1.98
C GLU A 67 10.64 20.38 -1.73
N LYS A 68 9.32 20.46 -1.54
CA LYS A 68 8.64 21.72 -1.18
C LYS A 68 9.12 22.25 0.18
N LEU A 69 9.16 21.39 1.19
CA LEU A 69 9.62 21.73 2.53
C LEU A 69 11.10 22.15 2.54
N GLN A 70 11.96 21.49 1.74
CA GLN A 70 13.36 21.89 1.59
C GLN A 70 13.49 23.31 1.03
N LYS A 71 12.74 23.65 -0.02
CA LYS A 71 12.74 25.00 -0.61
C LYS A 71 12.22 26.05 0.36
N GLU A 72 11.21 25.73 1.16
CA GLU A 72 10.70 26.62 2.21
C GLU A 72 11.75 26.83 3.31
N HIS A 73 12.41 25.76 3.74
CA HIS A 73 13.47 25.82 4.75
C HIS A 73 14.67 26.66 4.30
N GLU A 74 15.12 26.51 3.05
CA GLU A 74 16.21 27.33 2.48
C GLU A 74 15.86 28.82 2.46
N LYS A 75 14.62 29.16 2.11
CA LYS A 75 14.13 30.54 2.15
C LYS A 75 14.16 31.10 3.57
N ASP A 76 13.75 30.30 4.55
CA ASP A 76 13.72 30.73 5.95
C ASP A 76 15.13 30.89 6.53
N ILE A 77 16.07 29.98 6.23
CA ILE A 77 17.49 30.16 6.56
C ILE A 77 18.01 31.47 5.97
N THR A 78 17.68 31.76 4.71
CA THR A 78 18.13 32.99 4.04
C THR A 78 17.56 34.24 4.71
N LYS A 79 16.27 34.23 5.10
CA LYS A 79 15.65 35.32 5.86
C LYS A 79 16.34 35.54 7.20
N VAL A 80 16.62 34.46 7.95
CA VAL A 80 17.31 34.54 9.24
C VAL A 80 18.72 35.12 9.07
N LYS A 81 19.47 34.65 8.07
CA LYS A 81 20.82 35.15 7.76
C LYS A 81 20.82 36.64 7.40
N ASN A 82 19.85 37.07 6.59
CA ASN A 82 19.70 38.47 6.21
C ASN A 82 19.29 39.35 7.40
N SER A 83 18.36 38.88 8.24
CA SER A 83 17.96 39.57 9.47
C SER A 83 19.14 39.75 10.42
N TYR A 84 19.91 38.69 10.64
CA TYR A 84 21.13 38.74 11.44
C TYR A 84 22.14 39.76 10.89
N LYS A 85 22.43 39.71 9.58
CA LYS A 85 23.37 40.63 8.94
C LYS A 85 22.95 42.10 9.10
N ASN A 86 21.66 42.39 8.91
CA ASN A 86 21.12 43.74 9.00
C ASN A 86 21.12 44.28 10.45
N ASN A 87 20.93 43.40 11.44
CA ASN A 87 20.83 43.80 12.84
C ASN A 87 22.17 43.73 13.59
N LYS A 88 23.17 42.99 13.08
CA LYS A 88 24.48 42.81 13.71
C LYS A 88 25.11 44.15 14.09
N ASN A 89 25.21 45.09 13.16
CA ASN A 89 25.86 46.38 13.42
C ASN A 89 25.11 47.19 14.47
N LYS A 90 23.78 47.23 14.41
CA LYS A 90 22.94 47.92 15.41
C LYS A 90 23.16 47.33 16.81
N SER A 91 23.21 46.01 16.93
CA SER A 91 23.46 45.34 18.21
C SER A 91 24.88 45.59 18.72
N ILE A 92 25.89 45.58 17.84
CA ILE A 92 27.27 45.90 18.21
C ILE A 92 27.35 47.33 18.75
N THR A 93 26.77 48.31 18.05
CA THR A 93 26.79 49.71 18.49
C THR A 93 26.12 49.87 19.85
N LYS A 94 24.96 49.24 20.07
CA LYS A 94 24.28 49.27 21.39
C LYS A 94 25.16 48.70 22.51
N VAL A 95 25.84 47.59 22.25
CA VAL A 95 26.76 46.99 23.24
C VAL A 95 27.96 47.91 23.50
N GLN A 96 28.55 48.49 22.46
CA GLN A 96 29.65 49.46 22.61
C GLN A 96 29.22 50.69 23.41
N GLU A 97 28.02 51.23 23.17
CA GLU A 97 27.46 52.34 23.95
C GLU A 97 27.27 52.00 25.42
N ILE A 98 26.79 50.78 25.72
CA ILE A 98 26.64 50.29 27.10
C ILE A 98 28.01 50.19 27.78
N ILE A 99 29.02 49.64 27.11
CA ILE A 99 30.38 49.52 27.65
C ILE A 99 30.98 50.90 27.92
N LEU A 100 30.83 51.85 26.99
CA LEU A 100 31.36 53.21 27.15
C LEU A 100 30.66 54.00 28.27
N LYS A 101 29.39 53.71 28.54
CA LYS A 101 28.61 54.30 29.64
C LYS A 101 28.68 53.47 30.92
N TRP A 102 29.37 52.32 30.89
CA TRP A 102 29.51 51.48 32.06
C TRP A 102 30.31 52.28 33.10
N PRO A 103 29.82 52.42 34.33
CA PRO A 103 30.60 53.02 35.38
C PRO A 103 31.76 52.06 35.68
N SER A 104 32.87 52.25 34.98
CA SER A 104 34.16 51.74 35.44
C SER A 104 34.34 52.35 36.82
N SER A 105 34.26 51.50 37.84
CA SER A 105 34.40 51.78 39.27
C SER A 105 34.98 53.15 39.63
N GLN A 106 34.35 53.80 40.61
CA GLN A 106 35.02 54.69 41.57
C GLN A 106 36.46 54.26 41.87
#